data_AF-A0A7V9LCR3-F1
#
_entry.id   AF-A0A7V9LCR3-F1
#
_cell.length_a   1.000
_cell.length_b   1.000
_cell.length_c   1.000
_cell.angle_alpha   90.00
_cell.angle_beta   90.00
_cell.angle_gamma   90.00
#
_symmetry.space_group_name_H-M   'P 1'
#
loop_
_entity.id
_entity.type
_entity.pdbx_description
1 polymer ?
#
loop_
_entity_poly.entity_id
_entity_poly.type
_entity_poly.pdbx_seq_one_letter_code
_entity_poly.pdbx_strand_id
1 'polypeptide(L)'
;MTKNAIFCCIFAACGEPSAVSPPVQNAATAPAAVALPADAALGVLSIAPIATRDLGNWIPAAPAPFLVEDALREGKGPPPSWLAIDRAGAEVRLTYGETMQIKYGCDDNLMTVSKLTGDGVKLKPGLLWLRPLDAAAWAPKALSIVNGTTTAARRDYTIGPVTLELVRADAKRGALHVAWRGRRVHRVPIERHDMDGAENDRMMDLTTTDVGVPIPEAAWSFANEGAVLLVLRRQAYEGTTFEVVVVNAETGRRVEAMAMYLYYCAF
;
A
#
# COMPACT_ATOMS: atom_id res chain seq x y z
N MET A 1 88.65 -17.10 -43.84
CA MET A 1 88.00 -15.78 -43.68
C MET A 1 86.52 -16.01 -43.45
N THR A 2 86.09 -16.02 -42.19
CA THR A 2 84.70 -16.25 -41.78
C THR A 2 84.33 -15.12 -40.83
N LYS A 3 83.43 -14.25 -41.28
CA LYS A 3 82.83 -13.16 -40.50
C LYS A 3 81.68 -13.75 -39.69
N ASN A 4 81.74 -13.68 -38.36
CA ASN A 4 80.57 -13.87 -37.50
C ASN A 4 80.29 -12.58 -36.74
N ALA A 5 79.09 -12.04 -36.98
CA ALA A 5 78.55 -10.84 -36.36
C ALA A 5 78.05 -11.16 -34.94
N ILE A 6 78.34 -10.26 -34.00
CA ILE A 6 77.85 -10.29 -32.62
C ILE A 6 76.45 -9.66 -32.61
N PHE A 7 75.45 -10.46 -32.24
CA PHE A 7 74.06 -10.03 -32.05
C PHE A 7 73.88 -9.59 -30.59
N CYS A 8 73.54 -8.32 -30.39
CA CYS A 8 73.29 -7.74 -29.07
C CYS A 8 71.80 -7.90 -28.73
N CYS A 9 71.46 -8.77 -27.77
CA CYS A 9 70.10 -8.91 -27.26
C CYS A 9 69.86 -7.92 -26.12
N ILE A 10 68.96 -6.96 -26.34
CA ILE A 10 68.43 -6.08 -25.31
C ILE A 10 67.35 -6.85 -24.53
N PHE A 11 67.57 -7.09 -23.24
CA PHE A 11 66.55 -7.63 -22.35
C PHE A 11 65.68 -6.47 -21.82
N ALA A 12 64.43 -6.41 -22.28
CA ALA A 12 63.40 -5.58 -21.67
C ALA A 12 62.91 -6.26 -20.38
N ALA A 13 63.18 -5.64 -19.23
CA ALA A 13 62.64 -6.08 -17.95
C ALA A 13 61.15 -5.69 -17.88
N CYS A 14 60.25 -6.67 -17.90
CA CYS A 14 58.86 -6.48 -17.51
C CYS A 14 58.80 -6.37 -15.98
N GLY A 15 58.49 -5.18 -15.47
CA GLY A 15 58.16 -4.99 -14.06
C GLY A 15 56.89 -5.75 -13.68
N GLU A 16 56.87 -6.32 -12.48
CA GLU A 16 55.69 -6.98 -11.92
C GLU A 16 54.51 -5.99 -11.84
N PRO A 17 53.29 -6.39 -12.23
CA PRO A 17 52.12 -5.55 -12.00
C PRO A 17 51.89 -5.42 -10.49
N SER A 18 51.98 -4.20 -9.98
CA SER A 18 51.58 -3.87 -8.61
C SER A 18 50.19 -4.43 -8.33
N ALA A 19 50.08 -5.25 -7.28
CA ALA A 19 48.80 -5.76 -6.80
C ALA A 19 47.88 -4.58 -6.48
N VAL A 20 46.84 -4.41 -7.29
CA VAL A 20 45.75 -3.48 -7.01
C VAL A 20 45.01 -4.04 -5.80
N SER A 21 45.12 -3.37 -4.65
CA SER A 21 44.29 -3.68 -3.48
C SER A 21 42.82 -3.67 -3.92
N PRO A 22 42.02 -4.70 -3.59
CA PRO A 22 40.61 -4.70 -3.92
C PRO A 22 39.96 -3.46 -3.31
N PRO A 23 38.99 -2.82 -3.99
CA PRO A 23 38.30 -1.67 -3.42
C PRO A 23 37.69 -2.11 -2.10
N VAL A 24 37.98 -1.35 -1.03
CA VAL A 24 37.32 -1.49 0.26
C VAL A 24 35.85 -1.16 0.01
N GLN A 25 35.04 -2.19 -0.24
CA GLN A 25 33.61 -2.06 -0.18
C GLN A 25 33.29 -1.78 1.28
N ASN A 26 32.93 -0.53 1.56
CA ASN A 26 32.11 -0.20 2.72
C ASN A 26 30.77 -0.93 2.51
N ALA A 27 30.75 -2.23 2.81
CA ALA A 27 29.52 -2.99 2.98
C ALA A 27 28.90 -2.45 4.26
N ALA A 28 28.23 -1.30 4.16
CA ALA A 28 27.27 -0.89 5.16
C ALA A 28 26.30 -2.06 5.29
N THR A 29 26.31 -2.70 6.46
CA THR A 29 25.37 -3.77 6.78
C THR A 29 23.99 -3.27 6.41
N ALA A 30 23.34 -3.94 5.45
CA ALA A 30 21.97 -3.61 5.11
C ALA A 30 21.18 -3.63 6.41
N PRO A 31 20.56 -2.52 6.81
CA PRO A 31 19.87 -2.45 8.08
C PRO A 31 18.84 -3.57 8.12
N ALA A 32 18.79 -4.29 9.25
CA ALA A 32 17.99 -5.51 9.35
C ALA A 32 16.54 -5.25 8.95
N ALA A 33 15.99 -6.15 8.14
CA ALA A 33 14.59 -6.12 7.78
C ALA A 33 13.74 -6.17 9.06
N VAL A 34 12.79 -5.26 9.20
CA VAL A 34 11.87 -5.29 10.35
C VAL A 34 10.96 -6.50 10.19
N ALA A 35 11.12 -7.50 11.06
CA ALA A 35 10.18 -8.59 11.17
C ALA A 35 8.85 -8.04 11.74
N LEU A 36 7.75 -8.23 11.01
CA LEU A 36 6.42 -7.85 11.45
C LEU A 36 5.68 -9.10 11.94
N PRO A 37 5.46 -9.26 13.25
CA PRO A 37 4.62 -10.32 13.79
C PRO A 37 3.25 -10.38 13.10
N ALA A 38 2.64 -11.55 13.04
CA ALA A 38 1.33 -11.74 12.42
C ALA A 38 0.23 -10.93 13.13
N ASP A 39 0.39 -10.74 14.43
CA ASP A 39 -0.50 -10.05 15.37
C ASP A 39 -0.04 -8.63 15.73
N ALA A 40 1.00 -8.11 15.07
CA ALA A 40 1.48 -6.76 15.33
C ALA A 40 0.34 -5.74 15.11
N ALA A 41 0.15 -4.84 16.08
CA ALA A 41 -0.76 -3.71 15.96
C ALA A 41 -0.19 -2.69 14.98
N LEU A 42 -0.45 -2.88 13.68
CA LEU A 42 0.10 -2.06 12.60
C LEU A 42 -0.52 -0.65 12.52
N GLY A 43 -1.50 -0.36 13.37
CA GLY A 43 -2.23 0.89 13.41
C GLY A 43 -3.63 0.75 12.83
N VAL A 44 -4.19 1.84 12.32
CA VAL A 44 -5.54 1.87 11.73
C VAL A 44 -5.56 2.70 10.44
N LEU A 45 -6.56 2.45 9.59
CA LEU A 45 -6.86 3.34 8.46
C LEU A 45 -7.76 4.49 8.91
N SER A 46 -7.53 5.66 8.33
CA SER A 46 -8.31 6.88 8.55
C SER A 46 -8.49 7.62 7.23
N ILE A 47 -9.32 8.67 7.23
CA ILE A 47 -9.58 9.49 6.06
C ILE A 47 -9.32 10.96 6.41
N ALA A 48 -8.42 11.58 5.67
CA ALA A 48 -8.27 13.03 5.62
C ALA A 48 -9.47 13.65 4.88
N PRO A 49 -9.98 14.78 5.37
CA PRO A 49 -11.23 15.35 4.92
C PRO A 49 -11.15 15.83 3.48
N ILE A 50 -12.25 15.73 2.76
CA ILE A 50 -12.48 16.46 1.51
C ILE A 50 -13.36 17.68 1.80
N ALA A 51 -13.07 18.80 1.15
CA ALA A 51 -13.76 20.07 1.40
C ALA A 51 -15.24 20.05 0.97
N THR A 52 -15.58 19.21 0.00
CA THR A 52 -16.92 19.10 -0.58
C THR A 52 -17.27 17.64 -0.81
N ARG A 53 -18.48 17.24 -0.45
CA ARG A 53 -19.04 15.93 -0.83
C ARG A 53 -19.11 15.89 -2.36
N ASP A 54 -18.45 14.91 -2.95
CA ASP A 54 -18.60 14.60 -4.36
C ASP A 54 -19.50 13.37 -4.45
N LEU A 55 -20.57 13.46 -5.24
CA LEU A 55 -21.53 12.36 -5.41
C LEU A 55 -20.87 11.13 -6.07
N GLY A 56 -19.73 11.30 -6.75
CA GLY A 56 -18.89 10.22 -7.25
C GLY A 56 -17.80 9.75 -6.27
N ASN A 57 -17.72 10.35 -5.07
CA ASN A 57 -16.68 10.06 -4.09
C ASN A 57 -17.27 9.42 -2.82
N TRP A 58 -16.66 8.31 -2.40
CA TRP A 58 -17.06 7.50 -1.26
C TRP A 58 -16.60 8.08 0.08
N ILE A 59 -15.76 9.12 0.06
CA ILE A 59 -15.25 9.81 1.25
C ILE A 59 -16.31 10.80 1.75
N PRO A 60 -16.78 10.71 3.01
CA PRO A 60 -17.67 11.72 3.55
C PRO A 60 -16.96 13.07 3.66
N ALA A 61 -17.70 14.13 3.39
CA ALA A 61 -17.24 15.48 3.70
C ALA A 61 -17.15 15.62 5.23
N ALA A 62 -16.00 16.07 5.71
CA ALA A 62 -15.75 16.31 7.12
C ALA A 62 -14.93 17.59 7.28
N PRO A 63 -15.11 18.34 8.37
CA PRO A 63 -14.32 19.55 8.61
C PRO A 63 -12.88 19.25 9.05
N ALA A 64 -12.56 18.01 9.38
CA ALA A 64 -11.26 17.57 9.90
C ALA A 64 -11.03 16.08 9.60
N PRO A 65 -9.78 15.57 9.67
CA PRO A 65 -9.51 14.14 9.59
C PRO A 65 -10.26 13.39 10.68
N PHE A 66 -10.76 12.20 10.35
CA PHE A 66 -11.60 11.44 11.27
C PHE A 66 -11.30 9.95 11.18
N LEU A 67 -11.67 9.24 12.25
CA LEU A 67 -11.65 7.80 12.34
C LEU A 67 -13.06 7.25 12.39
N VAL A 68 -13.31 6.21 11.62
CA VAL A 68 -14.55 5.42 11.75
C VAL A 68 -14.40 4.54 12.99
N GLU A 69 -15.29 4.71 13.97
CA GLU A 69 -15.12 4.12 15.31
C GLU A 69 -15.17 2.58 15.33
N ASP A 70 -15.75 1.94 14.32
CA ASP A 70 -15.69 0.48 14.19
C ASP A 70 -14.26 -0.06 14.05
N ALA A 71 -13.29 0.75 13.63
CA ALA A 71 -11.87 0.38 13.58
C ALA A 71 -11.22 0.23 14.97
N LEU A 72 -11.93 0.53 16.07
CA LEU A 72 -11.40 0.56 17.44
C LEU A 72 -11.99 -0.54 18.34
N ARG A 73 -12.71 -1.49 17.76
CA ARG A 73 -13.58 -2.44 18.48
C ARG A 73 -12.89 -3.59 19.23
N GLU A 74 -11.57 -3.53 19.46
CA GLU A 74 -10.81 -4.60 20.14
C GLU A 74 -10.44 -4.33 21.61
N GLY A 75 -11.25 -3.52 22.32
CA GLY A 75 -11.26 -3.49 23.80
C GLY A 75 -10.04 -2.86 24.49
N LYS A 76 -9.02 -2.42 23.76
CA LYS A 76 -8.03 -1.45 24.22
C LYS A 76 -8.34 -0.13 23.55
N GLY A 77 -8.71 0.87 24.34
CA GLY A 77 -8.91 2.23 23.84
C GLY A 77 -7.69 2.64 22.99
N PRO A 78 -7.90 3.37 21.90
CA PRO A 78 -6.80 3.75 21.03
C PRO A 78 -5.68 4.47 21.78
N PRO A 79 -4.41 4.32 21.38
CA PRO A 79 -3.35 5.16 21.92
C PRO A 79 -3.72 6.65 21.76
N PRO A 80 -3.33 7.49 22.73
CA PRO A 80 -3.75 8.89 22.79
C PRO A 80 -3.18 9.74 21.66
N SER A 81 -2.18 9.24 20.93
CA SER A 81 -1.52 9.95 19.85
C SER A 81 -1.08 8.99 18.74
N TRP A 82 -1.13 9.50 17.51
CA TRP A 82 -0.80 8.79 16.28
C TRP A 82 0.13 9.63 15.43
N LEU A 83 0.91 8.95 14.61
CA LEU A 83 1.48 9.55 13.41
C LEU A 83 0.57 9.22 12.24
N ALA A 84 -0.08 10.24 11.68
CA ALA A 84 -0.81 10.13 10.44
C ALA A 84 0.15 10.28 9.27
N ILE A 85 0.11 9.34 8.34
CA ILE A 85 0.90 9.34 7.12
C ILE A 85 -0.08 9.31 5.95
N ASP A 86 -0.04 10.34 5.10
CA ASP A 86 -0.87 10.36 3.89
C ASP A 86 -0.25 9.54 2.75
N ARG A 87 -0.98 9.45 1.65
CA ARG A 87 -0.55 8.74 0.42
C ARG A 87 0.68 9.33 -0.26
N ALA A 88 0.98 10.61 -0.01
CA ALA A 88 2.18 11.28 -0.52
C ALA A 88 3.38 11.13 0.43
N GLY A 89 3.15 10.62 1.64
CA GLY A 89 4.15 10.46 2.69
C GLY A 89 4.30 11.68 3.58
N ALA A 90 3.37 12.64 3.55
CA ALA A 90 3.35 13.71 4.55
C ALA A 90 2.96 13.13 5.91
N GLU A 91 3.71 13.50 6.94
CA GLU A 91 3.51 13.01 8.30
C GLU A 91 3.03 14.12 9.22
N VAL A 92 1.99 13.85 10.00
CA VAL A 92 1.45 14.77 11.00
C VAL A 92 1.12 13.99 12.26
N ARG A 93 1.50 14.52 13.43
CA ARG A 93 1.03 13.98 14.70
C ARG A 93 -0.42 14.38 14.92
N LEU A 94 -1.27 13.40 15.13
CA LEU A 94 -2.69 13.59 15.45
C LEU A 94 -3.02 13.01 16.83
N THR A 95 -3.97 13.63 17.51
CA THR A 95 -4.54 13.16 18.77
C THR A 95 -6.02 12.86 18.62
N TYR A 96 -6.54 11.95 19.44
CA TYR A 96 -7.98 11.74 19.52
C TYR A 96 -8.66 12.98 20.07
N GLY A 97 -9.70 13.43 19.36
CA GLY A 97 -10.60 14.49 19.79
C GLY A 97 -11.96 13.94 20.19
N GLU A 98 -12.96 14.80 20.06
CA GLU A 98 -14.36 14.49 20.32
C GLU A 98 -14.96 13.53 19.28
N THR A 99 -15.90 12.71 19.73
CA THR A 99 -16.78 11.96 18.84
C THR A 99 -17.81 12.90 18.23
N MET A 100 -18.10 12.75 16.94
CA MET A 100 -19.11 13.50 16.22
C MET A 100 -19.93 12.60 15.31
N GLN A 101 -21.14 13.05 14.97
CA GLN A 101 -21.96 12.43 13.95
C GLN A 101 -21.73 13.14 12.62
N ILE A 102 -21.45 12.39 11.56
CA ILE A 102 -21.43 12.90 10.20
C ILE A 102 -22.52 12.25 9.37
N LYS A 103 -23.15 13.02 8.48
CA LYS A 103 -24.08 12.48 7.51
C LYS A 103 -23.32 11.64 6.49
N TYR A 104 -23.85 10.45 6.21
CA TYR A 104 -23.19 9.46 5.38
C TYR A 104 -24.21 8.57 4.64
N GLY A 105 -23.83 8.10 3.45
CA GLY A 105 -24.74 7.36 2.56
C GLY A 105 -25.81 8.24 1.88
N CYS A 106 -26.71 7.60 1.12
CA CYS A 106 -27.74 8.30 0.35
C CYS A 106 -28.93 8.76 1.21
N ASP A 107 -29.20 8.05 2.31
CA ASP A 107 -30.31 8.36 3.23
C ASP A 107 -29.93 9.36 4.33
N ASP A 108 -28.78 10.04 4.21
CA ASP A 108 -28.23 10.93 5.24
C ASP A 108 -28.12 10.24 6.63
N ASN A 109 -27.84 8.94 6.63
CA ASN A 109 -27.60 8.16 7.86
C ASN A 109 -26.47 8.80 8.67
N LEU A 110 -26.56 8.68 10.00
CA LEU A 110 -25.55 9.20 10.90
C LEU A 110 -24.46 8.16 11.14
N MET A 111 -23.23 8.50 10.78
CA MET A 111 -22.04 7.73 11.12
C MET A 111 -21.32 8.39 12.27
N THR A 112 -21.03 7.61 13.31
CA THR A 112 -20.24 8.06 14.46
C THR A 112 -18.76 7.99 14.10
N VAL A 113 -18.06 9.11 14.23
CA VAL A 113 -16.63 9.20 13.94
C VAL A 113 -15.90 9.90 15.08
N SER A 114 -14.68 9.50 15.36
CA SER A 114 -13.79 10.25 16.23
C SER A 114 -13.02 11.28 15.42
N LYS A 115 -13.13 12.56 15.79
CA LYS A 115 -12.36 13.63 15.18
C LYS A 115 -10.89 13.50 15.58
N LEU A 116 -9.98 13.71 14.63
CA LEU A 116 -8.56 13.80 14.91
C LEU A 116 -8.14 15.26 14.98
N THR A 117 -7.36 15.60 15.99
CA THR A 117 -6.87 16.96 16.25
C THR A 117 -5.37 17.05 15.99
N GLY A 118 -4.93 18.14 15.34
CA GLY A 118 -3.53 18.40 14.98
C GLY A 118 -3.40 19.32 13.77
N ASP A 119 -2.16 19.60 13.34
CA ASP A 119 -1.85 20.41 12.13
C ASP A 119 -2.08 19.59 10.84
N GLY A 120 -3.33 19.19 10.61
CA GLY A 120 -3.73 18.38 9.46
C GLY A 120 -3.66 19.10 8.11
N VAL A 121 -3.33 20.39 8.08
CA VAL A 121 -3.26 21.21 6.85
C VAL A 121 -2.23 20.65 5.86
N LYS A 122 -1.22 19.94 6.37
CA LYS A 122 -0.17 19.31 5.55
C LYS A 122 -0.61 18.00 4.90
N LEU A 123 -1.68 17.37 5.39
CA LEU A 123 -2.17 16.10 4.86
C LEU A 123 -2.97 16.32 3.60
N LYS A 124 -2.69 15.53 2.56
CA LYS A 124 -3.55 15.47 1.38
C LYS A 124 -4.87 14.77 1.72
N PRO A 125 -6.00 15.20 1.12
CA PRO A 125 -7.27 14.49 1.26
C PRO A 125 -7.18 13.02 0.83
N GLY A 126 -7.97 12.15 1.45
CA GLY A 126 -8.00 10.71 1.15
C GLY A 126 -7.48 9.82 2.29
N LEU A 127 -7.06 8.59 1.95
CA LEU A 127 -6.62 7.62 2.95
C LEU A 127 -5.38 8.10 3.72
N LEU A 128 -5.43 7.87 5.03
CA LEU A 128 -4.32 8.01 5.96
C LEU A 128 -4.03 6.66 6.61
N TRP A 129 -2.75 6.37 6.82
CA TRP A 129 -2.33 5.37 7.77
C TRP A 129 -2.03 6.05 9.10
N LEU A 130 -2.76 5.69 10.16
CA LEU A 130 -2.43 6.11 11.52
C LEU A 130 -1.57 5.05 12.19
N ARG A 131 -0.31 5.37 12.37
CA ARG A 131 0.66 4.52 13.05
C ARG A 131 0.76 4.91 14.53
N PRO A 132 0.82 3.95 15.47
CA PRO A 132 1.20 4.23 16.85
C PRO A 132 2.57 4.94 16.92
N LEU A 133 2.74 5.87 17.87
CA LEU A 133 4.00 6.63 18.00
C LEU A 133 5.15 5.80 18.57
N ASP A 134 4.85 4.81 19.41
CA ASP A 134 5.81 3.85 19.96
C ASP A 134 6.40 2.92 18.89
N ALA A 135 5.75 2.79 17.73
CA ALA A 135 6.25 2.08 16.55
C ALA A 135 7.23 2.91 15.68
N ALA A 136 8.01 3.81 16.30
CA ALA A 136 8.91 4.72 15.59
C ALA A 136 9.95 4.02 14.69
N ALA A 137 10.34 2.79 15.04
CA ALA A 137 11.31 1.98 14.29
C ALA A 137 10.86 1.64 12.86
N TRP A 138 9.56 1.77 12.54
CA TRP A 138 9.04 1.42 11.23
C TRP A 138 9.30 2.45 10.14
N ALA A 139 9.67 3.69 10.47
CA ALA A 139 9.98 4.82 9.55
C ALA A 139 9.36 4.67 8.13
N PRO A 140 8.03 4.77 8.03
CA PRO A 140 7.30 4.38 6.85
C PRO A 140 7.52 5.35 5.71
N LYS A 141 7.44 4.85 4.48
CA LYS A 141 7.60 5.66 3.28
C LYS A 141 6.47 5.34 2.30
N ALA A 142 5.79 6.37 1.83
CA ALA A 142 4.78 6.21 0.79
C ALA A 142 5.42 5.65 -0.50
N LEU A 143 4.73 4.70 -1.12
CA LEU A 143 5.12 4.09 -2.39
C LEU A 143 4.17 4.51 -3.50
N SER A 144 4.74 4.91 -4.63
CA SER A 144 3.96 5.21 -5.83
C SER A 144 3.34 3.94 -6.39
N ILE A 145 2.06 4.03 -6.77
CA ILE A 145 1.34 3.00 -7.51
C ILE A 145 1.44 3.34 -8.99
N VAL A 146 2.11 2.50 -9.75
CA VAL A 146 2.30 2.67 -11.19
C VAL A 146 1.38 1.70 -11.92
N ASN A 147 0.49 2.22 -12.77
CA ASN A 147 -0.36 1.40 -13.63
C ASN A 147 0.50 0.72 -14.71
N GLY A 148 0.26 -0.56 -14.94
CA GLY A 148 0.81 -1.32 -16.05
C GLY A 148 -0.23 -1.57 -17.15
N THR A 149 -0.16 -2.77 -17.73
CA THR A 149 -1.13 -3.22 -18.74
C THR A 149 -2.54 -3.22 -18.18
N THR A 150 -3.49 -2.69 -18.94
CA THR A 150 -4.91 -2.67 -18.59
C THR A 150 -5.74 -3.10 -19.81
N THR A 151 -6.53 -4.16 -19.63
CA THR A 151 -7.44 -4.74 -20.62
C THR A 151 -8.68 -5.26 -19.90
N ALA A 152 -9.73 -5.64 -20.64
CA ALA A 152 -10.95 -6.15 -20.03
C ALA A 152 -10.75 -7.43 -19.18
N ALA A 153 -9.72 -8.23 -19.47
CA ALA A 153 -9.44 -9.50 -18.78
C ALA A 153 -8.23 -9.45 -17.85
N ARG A 154 -7.43 -8.38 -17.87
CA ARG A 154 -6.17 -8.27 -17.13
C ARG A 154 -5.85 -6.84 -16.74
N ARG A 155 -5.39 -6.63 -15.51
CA ARG A 155 -4.85 -5.34 -15.06
C ARG A 155 -3.64 -5.52 -14.15
N ASP A 156 -2.58 -4.78 -14.43
CA ASP A 156 -1.31 -4.89 -13.70
C ASP A 156 -0.96 -3.57 -12.98
N TYR A 157 -0.27 -3.69 -11.84
CA TYR A 157 0.31 -2.56 -11.11
C TYR A 157 1.70 -2.88 -10.57
N THR A 158 2.52 -1.86 -10.43
CA THR A 158 3.84 -1.93 -9.76
C THR A 158 3.91 -0.95 -8.60
N ILE A 159 4.35 -1.42 -7.44
CA ILE A 159 4.38 -0.70 -6.16
C ILE A 159 5.68 -1.04 -5.44
N GLY A 160 6.75 -0.27 -5.71
CA GLY A 160 8.09 -0.60 -5.21
C GLY A 160 8.50 -2.04 -5.58
N PRO A 161 8.82 -2.93 -4.63
CA PRO A 161 9.16 -4.32 -4.91
C PRO A 161 7.94 -5.23 -5.19
N VAL A 162 6.72 -4.73 -5.04
CA VAL A 162 5.48 -5.50 -5.21
C VAL A 162 4.91 -5.30 -6.61
N THR A 163 4.47 -6.38 -7.25
CA THR A 163 3.63 -6.32 -8.44
C THR A 163 2.27 -6.97 -8.16
N LEU A 164 1.24 -6.37 -8.72
CA LEU A 164 -0.14 -6.83 -8.64
C LEU A 164 -0.60 -7.20 -10.04
N GLU A 165 -1.19 -8.39 -10.19
CA GLU A 165 -1.73 -8.90 -11.44
C GLU A 165 -3.17 -9.34 -11.19
N LEU A 166 -4.13 -8.60 -11.72
CA LEU A 166 -5.53 -8.99 -11.74
C LEU A 166 -5.82 -9.76 -13.02
N VAL A 167 -6.43 -10.93 -12.89
CA VAL A 167 -6.83 -11.78 -14.01
C VAL A 167 -8.27 -12.17 -13.84
N ARG A 168 -9.07 -11.91 -14.87
CA ARG A 168 -10.46 -12.38 -14.96
C ARG A 168 -10.46 -13.86 -15.33
N ALA A 169 -11.19 -14.66 -14.57
CA ALA A 169 -11.39 -16.08 -14.84
C ALA A 169 -12.66 -16.31 -15.68
N ASP A 170 -13.75 -15.64 -15.32
CA ASP A 170 -15.04 -15.72 -16.01
C ASP A 170 -15.81 -14.39 -15.90
N ALA A 171 -17.12 -14.41 -16.14
CA ALA A 171 -17.94 -13.20 -16.10
C ALA A 171 -18.04 -12.52 -14.72
N LYS A 172 -17.87 -13.25 -13.62
CA LYS A 172 -18.06 -12.76 -12.24
C LYS A 172 -16.88 -13.08 -11.32
N ARG A 173 -15.90 -13.84 -11.78
CA ARG A 173 -14.77 -14.31 -10.97
C ARG A 173 -13.43 -13.93 -11.56
N GLY A 174 -12.45 -13.80 -10.68
CA GLY A 174 -11.06 -13.59 -11.03
C GLY A 174 -10.15 -13.77 -9.84
N ALA A 175 -8.92 -13.29 -9.97
CA ALA A 175 -7.96 -13.25 -8.89
C ALA A 175 -7.06 -12.03 -9.02
N LEU A 176 -6.70 -11.47 -7.87
CA LEU A 176 -5.54 -10.60 -7.74
C LEU A 176 -4.37 -11.47 -7.24
N HIS A 177 -3.35 -11.60 -8.06
CA HIS A 177 -2.06 -12.18 -7.69
C HIS A 177 -1.14 -11.07 -7.19
N VAL A 178 -0.46 -11.33 -6.08
CA VAL A 178 0.52 -10.43 -5.49
C VAL A 178 1.88 -11.11 -5.55
N ALA A 179 2.85 -10.44 -6.14
CA ALA A 179 4.22 -10.93 -6.22
C ALA A 179 5.20 -9.93 -5.59
N TRP A 180 6.23 -10.48 -4.95
CA TRP A 180 7.38 -9.74 -4.45
C TRP A 180 8.57 -10.03 -5.34
N ARG A 181 9.10 -9.00 -6.01
CA ARG A 181 10.23 -9.12 -6.95
C ARG A 181 10.05 -10.28 -7.94
N GLY A 182 8.83 -10.43 -8.47
CA GLY A 182 8.46 -11.46 -9.44
C GLY A 182 8.02 -12.81 -8.87
N ARG A 183 8.24 -13.09 -7.57
CA ARG A 183 7.77 -14.32 -6.93
C ARG A 183 6.36 -14.12 -6.36
N ARG A 184 5.39 -14.95 -6.74
CA ARG A 184 4.04 -14.91 -6.15
C ARG A 184 4.10 -15.25 -4.65
N VAL A 185 3.51 -14.40 -3.83
CA VAL A 185 3.51 -14.51 -2.36
C VAL A 185 2.11 -14.48 -1.75
N HIS A 186 1.11 -13.99 -2.50
CA HIS A 186 -0.27 -13.94 -2.03
C HIS A 186 -1.26 -13.96 -3.22
N ARG A 187 -2.51 -14.34 -2.93
CA ARG A 187 -3.62 -14.36 -3.88
C ARG A 187 -4.90 -13.94 -3.18
N VAL A 188 -5.61 -12.98 -3.75
CA VAL A 188 -6.93 -12.54 -3.29
C VAL A 188 -7.97 -12.95 -4.34
N PRO A 189 -9.01 -13.71 -3.98
CA PRO A 189 -10.09 -14.02 -4.91
C PRO A 189 -10.90 -12.76 -5.24
N ILE A 190 -11.33 -12.66 -6.50
CA ILE A 190 -12.25 -11.63 -6.97
C ILE A 190 -13.57 -12.34 -7.27
N GLU A 191 -14.64 -11.89 -6.63
CA GLU A 191 -15.98 -12.43 -6.82
C GLU A 191 -16.99 -11.28 -6.85
N ARG A 192 -17.84 -11.27 -7.88
CA ARG A 192 -19.00 -10.40 -7.99
C ARG A 192 -20.25 -11.23 -7.76
N HIS A 193 -20.99 -10.91 -6.70
CA HIS A 193 -22.26 -11.55 -6.40
C HIS A 193 -23.39 -10.89 -7.21
N ASP A 194 -24.53 -11.57 -7.30
CA ASP A 194 -25.71 -10.97 -7.90
C ASP A 194 -26.40 -10.07 -6.89
N MET A 195 -27.00 -8.99 -7.39
CA MET A 195 -27.85 -8.12 -6.60
C MET A 195 -29.08 -7.71 -7.37
N ASP A 196 -30.23 -7.73 -6.70
CA ASP A 196 -31.50 -7.29 -7.27
C ASP A 196 -31.38 -5.83 -7.72
N GLY A 197 -31.86 -5.54 -8.94
CA GLY A 197 -31.76 -4.21 -9.55
C GLY A 197 -30.42 -3.92 -10.26
N ALA A 198 -29.38 -4.75 -10.09
CA ALA A 198 -28.08 -4.56 -10.77
C ALA A 198 -28.03 -5.23 -12.14
N GLU A 199 -27.11 -4.75 -13.00
CA GLU A 199 -26.75 -5.43 -14.24
C GLU A 199 -25.88 -6.67 -13.94
N ASN A 200 -26.51 -7.78 -13.58
CA ASN A 200 -25.84 -9.00 -13.13
C ASN A 200 -25.14 -9.78 -14.27
N ASP A 201 -25.62 -9.65 -15.50
CA ASP A 201 -25.16 -10.45 -16.66
C ASP A 201 -23.94 -9.86 -17.38
N ARG A 202 -23.55 -8.63 -17.05
CA ARG A 202 -22.42 -7.95 -17.70
C ARG A 202 -21.10 -8.61 -17.34
N MET A 203 -20.27 -8.97 -18.31
CA MET A 203 -18.94 -9.51 -18.02
C MET A 203 -18.08 -8.52 -17.23
N MET A 204 -17.45 -8.96 -16.14
CA MET A 204 -16.49 -8.18 -15.36
C MET A 204 -15.45 -7.55 -16.29
N ASP A 205 -15.28 -6.23 -16.21
CA ASP A 205 -14.34 -5.48 -17.05
C ASP A 205 -13.23 -4.89 -16.17
N LEU A 206 -12.01 -5.42 -16.30
CA LEU A 206 -10.89 -4.95 -15.50
C LEU A 206 -10.31 -3.60 -15.96
N THR A 207 -10.82 -2.99 -17.04
CA THR A 207 -10.44 -1.63 -17.43
C THR A 207 -11.07 -0.56 -16.55
N THR A 208 -12.18 -0.88 -15.89
CA THR A 208 -12.92 0.02 -15.00
C THR A 208 -12.73 -0.36 -13.54
N THR A 209 -13.29 0.45 -12.63
CA THR A 209 -13.42 0.08 -11.22
C THR A 209 -14.79 -0.58 -11.02
N ASP A 210 -14.93 -1.82 -11.51
CA ASP A 210 -16.18 -2.57 -11.43
C ASP A 210 -16.40 -3.15 -10.01
N VAL A 211 -17.65 -3.50 -9.70
CA VAL A 211 -18.02 -4.12 -8.41
C VAL A 211 -17.24 -5.42 -8.23
N GLY A 212 -16.69 -5.59 -7.02
CA GLY A 212 -15.89 -6.75 -6.63
C GLY A 212 -14.41 -6.66 -7.05
N VAL A 213 -14.03 -5.77 -7.97
CA VAL A 213 -12.65 -5.65 -8.47
C VAL A 213 -11.79 -4.82 -7.49
N PRO A 214 -10.75 -5.40 -6.87
CA PRO A 214 -9.88 -4.67 -5.96
C PRO A 214 -8.90 -3.77 -6.73
N ILE A 215 -8.71 -2.53 -6.29
CA ILE A 215 -7.82 -1.54 -6.88
C ILE A 215 -6.86 -1.05 -5.80
N PRO A 216 -5.53 -1.00 -6.03
CA PRO A 216 -4.61 -0.41 -5.07
C PRO A 216 -4.90 1.08 -4.92
N GLU A 217 -5.17 1.51 -3.69
CA GLU A 217 -5.51 2.89 -3.35
C GLU A 217 -4.34 3.61 -2.68
N ALA A 218 -3.61 2.91 -1.81
CA ALA A 218 -2.44 3.43 -1.11
C ALA A 218 -1.44 2.31 -0.82
N ALA A 219 -0.17 2.67 -0.68
CA ALA A 219 0.86 1.75 -0.22
C ALA A 219 1.98 2.47 0.54
N TRP A 220 2.48 1.84 1.58
CA TRP A 220 3.62 2.32 2.36
C TRP A 220 4.60 1.17 2.62
N SER A 221 5.90 1.42 2.47
CA SER A 221 6.92 0.50 2.97
C SER A 221 7.16 0.73 4.45
N PHE A 222 7.39 -0.35 5.20
CA PHE A 222 8.10 -0.28 6.46
C PHE A 222 9.60 -0.10 6.16
N ALA A 223 10.35 0.58 7.02
CA ALA A 223 11.78 0.86 6.84
C ALA A 223 12.59 -0.36 6.41
N ASN A 224 13.68 -0.12 5.67
CA ASN A 224 14.64 -1.13 5.17
C ASN A 224 14.06 -2.15 4.18
N GLU A 225 13.03 -1.77 3.42
CA GLU A 225 12.45 -2.55 2.32
C GLU A 225 11.93 -3.96 2.72
N GLY A 226 11.70 -4.21 4.01
CA GLY A 226 11.33 -5.55 4.48
C GLY A 226 9.90 -5.94 4.12
N ALA A 227 8.96 -4.99 4.22
CA ALA A 227 7.54 -5.23 3.98
C ALA A 227 6.83 -3.99 3.43
N VAL A 228 5.73 -4.21 2.74
CA VAL A 228 4.83 -3.21 2.17
C VAL A 228 3.43 -3.40 2.76
N LEU A 229 2.88 -2.35 3.36
CA LEU A 229 1.46 -2.23 3.67
C LEU A 229 0.75 -1.74 2.41
N LEU A 230 -0.11 -2.58 1.84
CA LEU A 230 -0.91 -2.32 0.66
C LEU A 230 -2.38 -2.16 1.05
N VAL A 231 -3.02 -1.09 0.61
CA VAL A 231 -4.45 -0.89 0.76
C VAL A 231 -5.15 -1.10 -0.57
N LEU A 232 -6.07 -2.06 -0.60
CA LEU A 232 -6.91 -2.39 -1.74
C LEU A 232 -8.31 -1.84 -1.51
N ARG A 233 -8.75 -0.93 -2.37
CA ARG A 233 -10.14 -0.47 -2.43
C ARG A 233 -10.95 -1.47 -3.26
N ARG A 234 -12.03 -1.98 -2.70
CA ARG A 234 -13.00 -2.84 -3.39
C ARG A 234 -14.36 -2.19 -3.35
N GLN A 235 -14.89 -1.89 -4.53
CA GLN A 235 -16.26 -1.43 -4.65
C GLN A 235 -17.20 -2.62 -4.45
N ALA A 236 -18.20 -2.47 -3.59
CA ALA A 236 -19.33 -3.38 -3.42
C ALA A 236 -20.58 -2.70 -3.98
N TYR A 237 -21.70 -3.38 -4.05
CA TYR A 237 -22.93 -2.69 -4.45
C TYR A 237 -23.36 -1.63 -3.44
N GLU A 238 -23.31 -1.95 -2.16
CA GLU A 238 -23.78 -1.10 -1.06
C GLU A 238 -22.64 -0.38 -0.32
N GLY A 239 -21.47 -0.24 -0.94
CA GLY A 239 -20.34 0.32 -0.20
C GLY A 239 -18.99 0.17 -0.86
N THR A 240 -17.98 0.62 -0.15
CA THR A 240 -16.58 0.42 -0.48
C THR A 240 -15.87 -0.21 0.72
N THR A 241 -15.09 -1.24 0.47
CA THR A 241 -14.21 -1.84 1.46
C THR A 241 -12.77 -1.46 1.17
N PHE A 242 -12.02 -1.10 2.20
CA PHE A 242 -10.56 -0.99 2.16
C PHE A 242 -9.99 -2.19 2.88
N GLU A 243 -9.36 -3.07 2.12
CA GLU A 243 -8.66 -4.24 2.64
C GLU A 243 -7.18 -3.90 2.76
N VAL A 244 -6.58 -4.25 3.90
CA VAL A 244 -5.14 -4.09 4.11
C VAL A 244 -4.45 -5.44 3.94
N VAL A 245 -3.41 -5.47 3.11
CA VAL A 245 -2.53 -6.61 2.92
C VAL A 245 -1.10 -6.17 3.24
N VAL A 246 -0.42 -6.90 4.11
CA VAL A 246 1.03 -6.74 4.31
C VAL A 246 1.75 -7.79 3.48
N VAL A 247 2.70 -7.33 2.68
CA VAL A 247 3.43 -8.15 1.72
C VAL A 247 4.93 -8.03 2.00
N ASN A 248 5.63 -9.14 2.05
CA ASN A 248 7.10 -9.17 2.14
C ASN A 248 7.66 -10.21 1.15
N ALA A 249 8.97 -10.45 1.25
CA ALA A 249 9.68 -11.38 0.38
C ALA A 249 9.20 -12.83 0.50
N GLU A 250 8.50 -13.21 1.57
CA GLU A 250 8.09 -14.58 1.90
C GLU A 250 6.60 -14.81 1.67
N THR A 251 5.76 -13.89 2.14
CA THR A 251 4.31 -14.05 2.20
C THR A 251 3.59 -12.72 1.99
N GLY A 252 2.29 -12.80 1.67
CA GLY A 252 1.37 -11.72 1.95
C GLY A 252 0.23 -12.20 2.84
N ARG A 253 -0.27 -11.32 3.71
CA ARG A 253 -1.37 -11.60 4.63
C ARG A 253 -2.34 -10.43 4.73
N ARG A 254 -3.62 -10.73 4.87
CA ARG A 254 -4.64 -9.71 5.20
C ARG A 254 -4.47 -9.27 6.66
N VAL A 255 -4.75 -7.99 6.92
CA VAL A 255 -4.80 -7.40 8.26
C VAL A 255 -6.23 -6.95 8.54
N GLU A 256 -7.05 -7.85 9.06
CA GLU A 256 -8.49 -7.61 9.22
C GLU A 256 -8.81 -6.46 10.17
N ALA A 257 -8.04 -6.32 11.25
CA ALA A 257 -8.18 -5.22 12.21
C ALA A 257 -7.96 -3.81 11.61
N MET A 258 -7.36 -3.71 10.41
CA MET A 258 -7.18 -2.44 9.70
C MET A 258 -8.18 -2.24 8.56
N ALA A 259 -9.08 -3.21 8.32
CA ALA A 259 -10.07 -3.07 7.27
C ALA A 259 -11.04 -1.94 7.62
N MET A 260 -11.44 -1.17 6.61
CA MET A 260 -12.40 -0.10 6.76
C MET A 260 -13.54 -0.32 5.76
N TYR A 261 -14.77 -0.30 6.25
CA TYR A 261 -15.96 -0.42 5.42
C TYR A 261 -16.74 0.89 5.43
N LEU A 262 -17.16 1.30 4.25
CA LEU A 262 -17.81 2.57 3.99
C LEU A 262 -19.06 2.31 3.16
N TYR A 263 -20.22 2.29 3.82
CA TYR A 263 -21.53 2.07 3.24
C TYR A 263 -22.03 3.20 2.31
N TYR A 264 -22.58 2.86 1.14
CA TYR A 264 -23.38 3.77 0.33
C TYR A 264 -24.59 3.03 -0.23
N CYS A 265 -25.73 3.68 -0.48
CA CYS A 265 -26.88 2.95 -1.00
C CYS A 265 -26.62 2.56 -2.47
N ALA A 266 -26.94 1.32 -2.81
CA ALA A 266 -27.05 0.89 -4.19
C ALA A 266 -28.41 1.35 -4.75
N PHE A 267 -28.36 1.97 -5.93
CA PHE A 267 -29.47 2.51 -6.74
C PHE A 267 -30.07 3.84 -6.30
#